data_AF-A0A329LC88-F1
#
_entry.id   AF-A0A329LC88-F1
#
_cell.length_a   1.000
_cell.length_b   1.000
_cell.length_c   1.000
_cell.angle_alpha   90.00
_cell.angle_beta   90.00
_cell.angle_gamma   90.00
#
_symmetry.space_group_name_H-M   'P 1'
#
loop_
_entity.id
_entity.type
_entity.pdbx_description
1 polymer ?
#
loop_
_entity_poly.entity_id
_entity_poly.type
_entity_poly.pdbx_seq_one_letter_code
_entity_poly.pdbx_strand_id
1 'polypeptide(L)'
;MDNGKLTGMELFAFPARPSFLYKPVRSGCWYVMLKLSYGDKAGYGGCEVAVNGKEINLIKWGACLKAIRSRSVEELAEALEQLGKEWPIQQQTVLQTALYDLLEVGSHHAKIAAGAAGLESYRIPAVRSTSFPQASLAMDRSALYEESTAYYSILR
;
A
#
# COMPACT_ATOMS: atom_id res chain seq x y z
N MET A 1 -16.73 -17.21 -9.27
CA MET A 1 -17.06 -15.98 -8.52
C MET A 1 -15.80 -15.59 -7.79
N ASP A 2 -15.29 -14.40 -8.06
CA ASP A 2 -14.10 -13.87 -7.39
C ASP A 2 -14.57 -13.27 -6.06
N ASN A 3 -14.10 -13.80 -4.93
CA ASN A 3 -14.71 -13.52 -3.63
C ASN A 3 -14.26 -12.17 -3.03
N GLY A 4 -13.74 -11.24 -3.85
CA GLY A 4 -13.18 -9.97 -3.37
C GLY A 4 -11.90 -10.12 -2.53
N LYS A 5 -11.33 -11.33 -2.44
CA LYS A 5 -10.22 -11.63 -1.52
C LYS A 5 -8.89 -11.20 -2.12
N LEU A 6 -8.02 -10.63 -1.28
CA LEU A 6 -6.64 -10.35 -1.66
C LEU A 6 -5.95 -11.63 -2.15
N THR A 7 -5.33 -11.56 -3.32
CA THR A 7 -4.51 -12.62 -3.91
C THR A 7 -3.03 -12.42 -3.59
N GLY A 8 -2.62 -11.22 -3.19
CA GLY A 8 -1.23 -10.92 -2.88
C GLY A 8 -1.10 -9.79 -1.86
N MET A 9 -0.12 -9.94 -0.98
CA MET A 9 0.28 -8.93 -0.01
C MET A 9 1.79 -9.00 0.17
N GLU A 10 2.47 -7.98 -0.35
CA GLU A 10 3.92 -7.99 -0.52
C GLU A 10 4.52 -6.70 0.06
N LEU A 11 5.55 -6.84 0.88
CA LEU A 11 6.30 -5.75 1.47
C LEU A 11 7.69 -5.66 0.86
N PHE A 12 8.12 -4.44 0.58
CA PHE A 12 9.42 -4.11 0.05
C PHE A 12 10.07 -3.06 0.94
N ALA A 13 11.37 -3.17 1.17
CA ALA A 13 12.14 -2.18 1.91
C ALA A 13 13.33 -1.68 1.10
N PHE A 14 13.52 -0.37 1.13
CA PHE A 14 14.55 0.33 0.39
C PHE A 14 15.36 1.20 1.36
N PRO A 15 16.69 1.05 1.44
CA PRO A 15 17.54 1.84 2.33
C PRO A 15 17.81 3.25 1.78
N ALA A 16 17.48 3.49 0.51
CA ALA A 16 17.60 4.77 -0.17
C ALA A 16 16.31 5.08 -0.95
N ARG A 17 16.23 6.27 -1.53
CA ARG A 17 15.12 6.66 -2.42
C ARG A 17 15.10 5.73 -3.64
N PRO A 18 14.02 4.95 -3.85
CA PRO A 18 13.84 4.20 -5.08
C PRO A 18 13.74 5.14 -6.29
N SER A 19 14.25 4.71 -7.45
CA SER A 19 14.34 5.53 -8.66
C SER A 19 12.97 6.02 -9.16
N PHE A 20 11.93 5.23 -8.93
CA PHE A 20 10.55 5.51 -9.29
C PHE A 20 9.83 6.46 -8.33
N LEU A 21 10.48 6.90 -7.23
CA LEU A 21 9.93 7.89 -6.31
C LEU A 21 10.50 9.29 -6.54
N TYR A 22 9.57 10.24 -6.71
CA TYR A 22 9.91 11.64 -6.90
C TYR A 22 10.38 12.35 -5.63
N LYS A 23 10.02 11.86 -4.43
CA LYS A 23 10.36 12.50 -3.15
C LYS A 23 11.63 11.90 -2.53
N PRO A 24 12.58 12.73 -2.06
CA PRO A 24 13.76 12.25 -1.34
C PRO A 24 13.38 11.60 -0.01
N VAL A 25 13.94 10.41 0.23
CA VAL A 25 13.89 9.76 1.55
C VAL A 25 14.84 10.51 2.48
N ARG A 26 14.39 10.81 3.69
CA ARG A 26 15.23 11.45 4.71
C ARG A 26 16.42 10.57 5.08
N SER A 27 17.59 11.17 5.28
CA SER A 27 18.76 10.46 5.79
C SER A 27 18.43 9.76 7.12
N GLY A 28 18.83 8.49 7.25
CA GLY A 28 18.54 7.67 8.43
C GLY A 28 17.14 7.03 8.45
N CYS A 29 16.38 7.14 7.36
CA CYS A 29 15.11 6.46 7.14
C CYS A 29 15.21 5.40 6.05
N TRP A 30 14.40 4.36 6.19
CA TRP A 30 14.11 3.41 5.12
C TRP A 30 12.76 3.76 4.50
N TYR A 31 12.62 3.45 3.22
CA TYR A 31 11.32 3.46 2.56
C TYR A 31 10.72 2.06 2.62
N VAL A 32 9.46 1.96 3.05
CA VAL A 32 8.68 0.72 3.03
C VAL A 32 7.53 0.88 2.06
N MET A 33 7.36 -0.10 1.18
CA MET A 33 6.23 -0.17 0.26
C MET A 33 5.44 -1.44 0.50
N LEU A 34 4.11 -1.33 0.50
CA LEU A 34 3.15 -2.40 0.46
C LEU A 34 2.50 -2.43 -0.92
N LYS A 35 2.46 -3.62 -1.51
CA LYS A 35 1.64 -3.93 -2.67
C LYS A 35 0.53 -4.89 -2.24
N LEU A 36 -0.71 -4.49 -2.51
CA LEU A 36 -1.89 -5.34 -2.42
C LEU A 36 -2.26 -5.79 -3.82
N SER A 37 -2.65 -7.06 -3.98
CA SER A 37 -3.13 -7.59 -5.26
C SER A 37 -4.50 -8.24 -5.07
N TYR A 38 -5.38 -8.03 -6.04
CA TYR A 38 -6.70 -8.64 -6.14
C TYR A 38 -7.01 -8.88 -7.63
N GLY A 39 -7.21 -10.14 -8.02
CA GLY A 39 -7.34 -10.50 -9.42
C GLY A 39 -6.12 -10.04 -10.25
N ASP A 40 -6.37 -9.28 -11.30
CA ASP A 40 -5.37 -8.64 -12.17
C ASP A 40 -4.93 -7.24 -11.69
N LYS A 41 -5.55 -6.72 -10.63
CA LYS A 41 -5.31 -5.38 -10.09
C LYS A 41 -4.28 -5.42 -8.97
N ALA A 42 -3.55 -4.32 -8.86
CA ALA A 42 -2.66 -4.08 -7.73
C ALA A 42 -2.77 -2.62 -7.28
N GLY A 43 -2.65 -2.40 -5.97
CA GLY A 43 -2.58 -1.08 -5.36
C GLY A 43 -1.34 -0.97 -4.48
N TYR A 44 -0.77 0.22 -4.44
CA TYR A 44 0.52 0.49 -3.80
C TYR A 44 0.41 1.57 -2.74
N GLY A 45 1.06 1.34 -1.61
CA GLY A 45 1.18 2.30 -0.52
C GLY A 45 2.58 2.28 0.04
N GLY A 46 3.08 3.42 0.53
CA GLY A 46 4.42 3.46 1.09
C GLY A 46 4.61 4.56 2.13
N CYS A 47 5.63 4.39 2.96
CA CYS A 47 5.98 5.31 4.03
C CYS A 47 7.48 5.31 4.31
N GLU A 48 7.94 6.37 4.96
CA GLU A 48 9.26 6.43 5.57
C GLU A 48 9.23 5.84 6.99
N VAL A 49 10.23 5.03 7.31
CA VAL A 49 10.44 4.45 8.63
C VAL A 49 11.82 4.87 9.13
N ALA A 50 11.88 5.61 10.24
CA ALA A 50 13.14 5.94 10.89
C ALA A 50 13.75 4.68 11.51
N VAL A 51 15.02 4.39 11.21
CA VAL A 51 15.67 3.15 11.67
C VAL A 51 16.86 3.37 12.60
N ASN A 52 17.28 4.60 12.85
CA ASN A 52 18.39 4.95 13.75
C ASN A 52 19.66 4.10 13.50
N GLY A 53 19.98 3.82 12.23
CA GLY A 53 21.13 2.99 11.83
C GLY A 53 20.93 1.47 11.95
N LYS A 54 19.73 1.00 12.31
CA LYS A 54 19.38 -0.43 12.30
C LYS A 54 18.79 -0.84 10.95
N GLU A 55 18.87 -2.12 10.62
CA GLU A 55 18.11 -2.69 9.51
C GLU A 55 16.64 -2.84 9.88
N ILE A 56 15.75 -2.70 8.89
CA ILE A 56 14.33 -2.94 9.08
C ILE A 56 14.02 -4.43 9.00
N ASN A 57 13.26 -4.94 9.97
CA ASN A 57 12.76 -6.31 9.94
C ASN A 57 11.32 -6.31 9.41
N LEU A 58 11.14 -6.65 8.13
CA LEU A 58 9.83 -6.67 7.46
C LEU A 58 8.86 -7.69 8.06
N ILE A 59 9.34 -8.77 8.68
CA ILE A 59 8.48 -9.77 9.34
C ILE A 59 7.83 -9.16 10.59
N LYS A 60 8.63 -8.47 11.41
CA LYS A 60 8.14 -7.76 12.60
C LYS A 60 7.27 -6.57 12.21
N TRP A 61 7.70 -5.81 11.21
CA TRP A 61 6.97 -4.65 10.73
C TRP A 61 5.61 -5.05 10.12
N GLY A 62 5.58 -6.08 9.28
CA GLY A 62 4.36 -6.58 8.64
C GLY A 62 3.53 -7.53 9.50
N ALA A 63 3.83 -7.70 10.78
CA ALA A 63 3.11 -8.65 11.64
C ALA A 63 1.61 -8.32 11.75
N CYS A 64 1.27 -7.03 11.82
CA CYS A 64 -0.11 -6.54 11.87
C CYS A 64 -0.92 -6.92 10.62
N LEU A 65 -0.28 -6.95 9.45
CA LEU A 65 -0.91 -7.31 8.17
C LEU A 65 -1.38 -8.77 8.14
N LYS A 66 -0.87 -9.65 9.02
CA LYS A 66 -1.38 -11.02 9.15
C LYS A 66 -2.81 -11.06 9.65
N ALA A 67 -3.25 -10.07 10.45
CA ALA A 67 -4.61 -10.00 10.99
C ALA A 67 -5.68 -9.73 9.93
N ILE A 68 -5.26 -9.28 8.74
CA ILE A 68 -6.16 -8.90 7.65
C ILE A 68 -6.05 -9.82 6.42
N ARG A 69 -5.21 -10.85 6.48
CA ARG A 69 -4.90 -11.74 5.35
C ARG A 69 -6.10 -12.49 4.78
N SER A 70 -7.14 -12.74 5.59
CA SER A 70 -8.32 -13.51 5.19
C SER A 70 -9.50 -12.65 4.77
N ARG A 71 -9.35 -11.31 4.82
CA ARG A 71 -10.42 -10.36 4.57
C ARG A 71 -10.55 -10.05 3.08
N SER A 72 -11.76 -9.73 2.63
CA SER A 72 -11.99 -9.13 1.32
C SER A 72 -11.51 -7.67 1.28
N VAL A 73 -11.38 -7.11 0.08
CA VAL A 73 -11.04 -5.70 -0.14
C VAL A 73 -12.08 -4.78 0.51
N GLU A 74 -13.36 -5.14 0.45
CA GLU A 74 -14.48 -4.41 1.07
C GLU A 74 -14.42 -4.52 2.60
N GLU A 75 -14.25 -5.73 3.13
CA GLU A 75 -14.10 -5.95 4.59
C GLU A 75 -12.89 -5.21 5.16
N LEU A 76 -11.83 -5.06 4.37
CA LEU A 76 -10.66 -4.25 4.71
C LEU A 76 -10.98 -2.77 4.80
N ALA A 77 -11.73 -2.24 3.84
CA ALA A 77 -12.13 -0.84 3.81
C ALA A 77 -12.98 -0.49 5.03
N GLU A 78 -13.95 -1.35 5.38
CA GLU A 78 -14.80 -1.19 6.56
C GLU A 78 -14.01 -1.32 7.87
N ALA A 79 -13.06 -2.27 7.93
CA ALA A 79 -12.33 -2.56 9.14
C ALA A 79 -11.16 -1.61 9.44
N LEU A 80 -10.71 -0.84 8.46
CA LEU A 80 -9.56 0.05 8.60
C LEU A 80 -9.75 1.12 9.70
N GLU A 81 -10.98 1.57 9.92
CA GLU A 81 -11.30 2.52 11.00
C GLU A 81 -11.13 1.90 12.39
N GLN A 82 -11.39 0.60 12.51
CA GLN A 82 -11.33 -0.12 13.80
C GLN A 82 -9.93 -0.68 14.06
N LEU A 83 -9.33 -1.33 13.05
CA LEU A 83 -8.00 -1.94 13.14
C LEU A 83 -6.88 -0.91 13.28
N GLY A 84 -7.05 0.27 12.69
CA GLY A 84 -6.04 1.33 12.71
C GLY A 84 -5.75 1.89 14.10
N LYS A 85 -6.65 1.73 15.07
CA LYS A 85 -6.48 2.28 16.44
C LYS A 85 -5.35 1.61 17.23
N GLU A 86 -5.02 0.37 16.90
CA GLU A 86 -3.98 -0.40 17.59
C GLU A 86 -2.65 -0.39 16.85
N TRP A 87 -2.61 0.17 15.63
CA TRP A 87 -1.46 0.08 14.75
C TRP A 87 -0.64 1.39 14.76
N PRO A 88 0.69 1.29 14.63
CA PRO A 88 1.52 2.44 14.29
C PRO A 88 0.99 3.19 13.07
N ILE A 89 0.97 4.52 13.15
CA ILE A 89 0.42 5.40 12.10
C ILE A 89 1.04 5.15 10.72
N GLN A 90 2.32 4.77 10.67
CA GLN A 90 3.00 4.44 9.41
C GLN A 90 2.39 3.19 8.75
N GLN A 91 2.09 2.15 9.53
CA GLN A 91 1.51 0.91 9.03
C GLN A 91 0.07 1.14 8.57
N GLN A 92 -0.70 1.92 9.33
CA GLN A 92 -2.06 2.32 8.93
C GLN A 92 -2.05 3.12 7.63
N THR A 93 -1.15 4.09 7.51
CA THR A 93 -1.04 4.95 6.32
C THR A 93 -0.70 4.13 5.09
N VAL A 94 0.30 3.24 5.18
CA VAL A 94 0.70 2.35 4.08
C VAL A 94 -0.46 1.48 3.61
N LEU A 95 -1.18 0.86 4.55
CA LEU A 95 -2.32 0.02 4.20
C LEU A 95 -3.45 0.82 3.57
N GLN A 96 -3.80 1.98 4.14
CA GLN A 96 -4.84 2.86 3.60
C GLN A 96 -4.50 3.29 2.18
N THR A 97 -3.29 3.82 1.95
CA THR A 97 -2.87 4.26 0.61
C THR A 97 -2.90 3.12 -0.40
N ALA A 98 -2.40 1.93 -0.03
CA ALA A 98 -2.43 0.76 -0.92
C ALA A 98 -3.85 0.31 -1.26
N LEU A 99 -4.76 0.36 -0.29
CA LEU A 99 -6.15 -0.02 -0.50
C LEU A 99 -6.91 1.00 -1.36
N TYR A 100 -6.70 2.31 -1.12
CA TYR A 100 -7.29 3.35 -1.94
C TYR A 100 -6.83 3.25 -3.39
N ASP A 101 -5.53 3.06 -3.63
CA ASP A 101 -5.00 2.88 -4.99
C ASP A 101 -5.61 1.63 -5.65
N LEU A 102 -5.74 0.52 -4.92
CA LEU A 102 -6.38 -0.70 -5.43
C LEU A 102 -7.85 -0.48 -5.83
N LEU A 103 -8.59 0.28 -5.02
CA LEU A 103 -9.99 0.62 -5.25
C LEU A 103 -10.18 1.62 -6.40
N GLU A 104 -9.29 2.61 -6.53
CA GLU A 104 -9.31 3.57 -7.63
C GLU A 104 -9.07 2.89 -8.98
N VAL A 105 -8.08 2.00 -9.07
CA VAL A 105 -7.83 1.16 -10.26
C VAL A 105 -9.08 0.34 -10.63
N GLY A 106 -9.85 -0.11 -9.62
CA GLY A 106 -11.12 -0.78 -9.83
C GLY A 106 -12.23 0.12 -10.38
N SER A 107 -12.28 1.38 -9.95
CA SER A 107 -13.32 2.35 -10.31
C SER A 107 -13.16 2.96 -11.71
N HIS A 108 -11.92 3.11 -12.19
CA HIS A 108 -11.66 3.69 -13.53
C HIS A 108 -12.16 2.80 -14.69
N HIS A 109 -12.21 1.48 -14.50
CA HIS A 109 -12.82 0.58 -15.49
C HIS A 109 -14.35 0.60 -15.48
N ALA A 110 -14.99 1.08 -14.41
CA ALA A 110 -16.45 1.22 -14.35
C ALA A 110 -16.94 2.55 -14.94
N LYS A 111 -16.08 3.58 -15.02
CA LYS A 111 -16.48 4.95 -15.41
C LYS A 111 -16.60 5.22 -16.92
N ILE A 112 -16.40 4.22 -17.79
CA ILE A 112 -16.72 4.37 -19.22
C ILE A 112 -18.19 4.02 -19.52
N ALA A 113 -18.94 3.52 -18.54
CA ALA A 113 -20.37 3.27 -18.69
C ALA A 113 -21.16 3.88 -17.53
N ALA A 114 -22.15 4.72 -17.87
CA ALA A 114 -23.12 5.36 -16.99
C ALA A 114 -22.61 6.56 -16.16
N GLY A 115 -23.00 7.75 -16.62
CA GLY A 115 -23.07 8.92 -15.74
C GLY A 115 -24.16 8.71 -14.68
N ALA A 116 -23.80 8.78 -13.41
CA ALA A 116 -24.71 9.08 -12.30
C ALA A 116 -23.91 9.40 -11.03
N ALA A 117 -24.21 10.57 -10.47
CA ALA A 117 -24.21 11.00 -9.07
C ALA A 117 -23.47 10.19 -7.99
N GLY A 118 -22.65 10.92 -7.22
CA GLY A 118 -22.54 10.76 -5.77
C GLY A 118 -21.40 9.85 -5.28
N LEU A 119 -20.20 10.41 -5.13
CA LEU A 119 -19.24 9.88 -4.15
C LEU A 119 -19.11 10.91 -3.03
N GLU A 120 -19.59 10.52 -1.84
CA GLU A 120 -19.27 11.23 -0.61
C GLU A 120 -17.76 11.25 -0.40
N SER A 121 -17.23 12.45 -0.20
CA SER A 121 -15.83 12.70 0.08
C SER A 121 -15.46 12.14 1.46
N TYR A 122 -14.83 10.96 1.48
CA TYR A 122 -14.10 10.49 2.66
C TYR A 122 -13.02 11.52 3.02
N ARG A 123 -13.21 12.23 4.14
CA ARG A 123 -12.26 13.24 4.64
C ARG A 123 -10.99 12.55 5.14
N ILE A 124 -9.91 12.72 4.38
CA ILE A 124 -8.55 12.37 4.79
C ILE A 124 -8.11 13.36 5.89
N PRO A 125 -7.70 12.92 7.09
CA PRO A 125 -6.92 13.77 7.99
C PRO A 125 -5.58 14.05 7.31
N ALA A 126 -5.18 15.33 7.27
CA ALA A 126 -4.00 15.84 6.56
C ALA A 126 -2.67 15.32 7.14
N VAL A 127 -2.41 14.02 7.00
CA VAL A 127 -1.07 13.43 7.06
C VAL A 127 -0.53 13.52 5.65
N ARG A 128 0.71 14.02 5.49
CA ARG A 128 1.43 14.20 4.23
C ARG A 128 1.50 12.87 3.47
N SER A 129 0.42 12.53 2.77
CA SER A 129 0.28 11.32 1.99
C SER A 129 1.22 11.44 0.79
N THR A 130 2.07 10.44 0.63
CA THR A 130 2.82 10.25 -0.61
C THR A 130 1.83 9.74 -1.65
N SER A 131 1.12 10.65 -2.31
CA SER A 131 0.41 10.32 -3.53
C SER A 131 1.45 9.89 -4.57
N PHE A 132 1.40 8.62 -4.95
CA PHE A 132 2.22 8.09 -6.03
C PHE A 132 1.54 8.47 -7.35
N PRO A 133 2.26 9.03 -8.32
CA PRO A 133 1.76 9.11 -9.68
C PRO A 133 1.60 7.69 -10.23
N GLN A 134 0.35 7.23 -10.38
CA GLN A 134 -0.05 5.94 -10.96
C GLN A 134 0.68 5.58 -12.26
N ALA A 135 1.13 6.59 -13.02
CA ALA A 135 1.83 6.40 -14.28
C ALA A 135 3.26 5.85 -14.16
N SER A 136 3.96 5.97 -13.01
CA SER A 136 5.35 5.50 -12.90
C SER A 136 5.48 4.05 -12.39
N LEU A 137 4.55 3.55 -11.58
CA LEU A 137 4.62 2.21 -10.99
C LEU A 137 4.12 1.09 -11.91
N ALA A 138 3.25 1.40 -12.87
CA ALA A 138 2.83 0.44 -13.90
C ALA A 138 3.99 0.03 -14.81
N MET A 139 5.03 0.86 -14.92
CA MET A 139 6.07 0.72 -15.94
C MET A 139 7.33 -0.01 -15.44
N ASP A 140 7.52 -0.21 -14.12
CA ASP A 140 8.72 -0.91 -13.65
C ASP A 140 8.50 -1.81 -12.42
N ARG A 141 7.77 -2.92 -12.65
CA ARG A 141 7.65 -4.00 -11.66
C ARG A 141 9.01 -4.63 -11.32
N SER A 142 9.97 -4.59 -12.24
CA SER A 142 11.31 -5.14 -12.05
C SER A 142 12.10 -4.29 -11.06
N ALA A 143 12.03 -2.96 -11.18
CA ALA A 143 12.67 -2.03 -10.25
C ALA A 143 12.25 -2.24 -8.78
N LEU A 144 11.00 -2.67 -8.51
CA LEU A 144 10.58 -3.01 -7.14
C LEU A 144 11.44 -4.11 -6.53
N TYR A 145 11.73 -5.16 -7.29
CA TYR A 145 12.54 -6.27 -6.80
C TYR A 145 14.03 -5.94 -6.84
N GLU A 146 14.49 -5.30 -7.92
CA GLU A 146 15.91 -4.97 -8.14
C GLU A 146 16.44 -3.94 -7.14
N GLU A 147 15.64 -2.93 -6.79
CA GLU A 147 16.06 -1.87 -5.87
C GLU A 147 15.76 -2.20 -4.41
N SER A 148 14.89 -3.18 -4.13
CA SER A 148 14.59 -3.57 -2.75
C SER A 148 15.76 -4.32 -2.12
N THR A 149 16.08 -3.98 -0.88
CA THR A 149 17.07 -4.70 -0.08
C THR A 149 16.42 -5.81 0.76
N ALA A 150 15.12 -5.68 1.03
CA ALA A 150 14.35 -6.73 1.69
C ALA A 150 12.96 -6.87 1.06
N TYR A 151 12.49 -8.11 1.01
CA TYR A 151 11.17 -8.49 0.50
C TYR A 151 10.49 -9.48 1.46
N TYR A 152 9.19 -9.31 1.68
CA TYR A 152 8.39 -10.24 2.49
C TYR A 152 6.99 -10.39 1.90
N SER A 153 6.57 -11.64 1.66
CA SER A 153 5.24 -11.98 1.14
C SER A 153 4.41 -12.66 2.22
N ILE A 154 3.17 -12.23 2.41
CA ILE A 154 2.27 -12.71 3.46
C ILE A 154 1.24 -13.71 2.90
N LEU A 155 0.80 -13.49 1.67
CA LEU A 155 -0.17 -14.31 0.95
C LEU A 155 0.57 -15.02 -0.18
N ARG A 156 1.09 -16.20 0.12
CA ARG A 156 1.61 -17.20 -0.81
C ARG A 156 1.14 -18.57 -0.37
#